data_AF-A0A3L9HMH8-F1
#
_entry.id   AF-A0A3L9HMH8-F1
#
_cell.length_a   1.000
_cell.length_b   1.000
_cell.length_c   1.000
_cell.angle_alpha   90.00
_cell.angle_beta   90.00
_cell.angle_gamma   90.00
#
_symmetry.space_group_name_H-M   'P 1'
#
loop_
_entity.id
_entity.type
_entity.pdbx_description
1 polymer ?
#
loop_
_entity_poly.entity_id
_entity_poly.type
_entity_poly.pdbx_seq_one_letter_code
_entity_poly.pdbx_strand_id
1 'polypeptide(L)'
;GRPDEGIPAVCFKLKDGEDPGYTLYDLSERLRLRGWQVPAFTLGGEATDIVVMRIMCRRGFEMDFAELLLEDYKASLKYLSDHPKLQGIAQQNSFKHT
;
A
#
# COMPACT_ATOMS: atom_id res chain seq x y z
N GLY A 1 2.91 -5.25 -21.30
CA GLY A 1 2.20 -6.38 -20.70
C GLY A 1 1.22 -6.90 -21.74
N ARG A 2 1.09 -8.22 -21.85
CA ARG A 2 0.05 -8.83 -22.68
C ARG A 2 -1.29 -8.63 -21.94
N PRO A 3 -2.34 -8.08 -22.57
CA PRO A 3 -3.60 -7.75 -21.88
C PRO A 3 -4.25 -8.93 -21.14
N ASP A 4 -3.99 -10.14 -21.64
CA ASP A 4 -4.41 -11.46 -21.16
C ASP A 4 -3.66 -11.93 -19.90
N GLU A 5 -2.49 -11.37 -19.60
CA GLU A 5 -1.67 -11.71 -18.42
C GLU A 5 -1.71 -10.59 -17.35
N GLY A 6 -2.49 -9.52 -17.60
CA GLY A 6 -2.60 -8.36 -16.72
C GLY A 6 -1.48 -7.33 -16.88
N ILE A 7 -1.41 -6.42 -15.91
CA ILE A 7 -0.41 -5.34 -15.88
C ILE A 7 0.64 -5.62 -14.78
N PRO A 8 1.89 -5.14 -14.92
CA PRO A 8 2.92 -5.27 -13.88
C PRO A 8 2.56 -4.46 -12.64
N ALA A 9 1.78 -5.07 -11.75
CA ALA A 9 1.30 -4.44 -10.53
C ALA A 9 1.14 -5.48 -9.43
N VAL A 10 1.35 -5.04 -8.19
CA VAL A 10 1.02 -5.80 -6.99
C VAL A 10 -0.16 -5.11 -6.34
N CYS A 11 -1.26 -5.82 -6.16
CA CYS A 11 -2.46 -5.33 -5.47
C CYS A 11 -2.82 -6.30 -4.36
N PHE A 12 -2.99 -5.80 -3.14
CA PHE A 12 -3.27 -6.64 -1.98
C PHE A 12 -4.17 -5.91 -0.98
N LYS A 13 -4.84 -6.71 -0.15
CA LYS A 13 -5.61 -6.26 1.01
C LYS A 13 -5.13 -6.97 2.28
N LEU A 14 -5.50 -6.43 3.44
CA LEU A 14 -5.41 -7.20 4.69
C LEU A 14 -6.38 -8.39 4.62
N LYS A 15 -6.00 -9.51 5.23
CA LYS A 15 -6.86 -10.70 5.30
C LYS A 15 -8.11 -10.38 6.15
N ASP A 16 -9.23 -10.99 5.80
CA ASP A 16 -10.49 -10.73 6.51
C ASP A 16 -10.39 -11.23 7.96
N GLY A 17 -10.81 -10.39 8.92
CA GLY A 17 -10.73 -10.70 10.35
C GLY A 17 -9.34 -10.53 10.98
N GLU A 18 -8.31 -10.18 10.20
CA GLU A 18 -6.97 -9.90 10.72
C GLU A 18 -6.79 -8.40 11.00
N ASP A 19 -6.30 -8.08 12.19
CA ASP A 19 -5.88 -6.73 12.57
C ASP A 19 -4.40 -6.73 12.98
N PRO A 20 -3.48 -6.36 12.08
CA PRO A 20 -2.05 -6.31 12.40
C PRO A 20 -1.64 -5.06 13.21
N GLY A 21 -2.60 -4.23 13.67
CA GLY A 21 -2.32 -2.99 14.39
C GLY A 21 -2.05 -1.78 13.48
N TYR A 22 -2.41 -1.88 12.20
CA TYR A 22 -2.33 -0.78 11.23
C TYR A 22 -3.32 -0.99 10.07
N THR A 23 -3.72 0.10 9.43
CA THR A 23 -4.46 0.06 8.15
C THR A 23 -3.53 0.28 6.97
N LEU A 24 -3.96 -0.08 5.76
CA LEU A 24 -3.19 0.21 4.54
C LEU A 24 -3.01 1.72 4.29
N TYR A 25 -3.91 2.56 4.81
CA TYR A 25 -3.73 4.02 4.77
C TYR A 25 -2.58 4.47 5.67
N ASP A 26 -2.48 3.94 6.89
CA ASP A 26 -1.40 4.29 7.82
C ASP A 26 -0.04 3.92 7.21
N LEU A 27 0.04 2.71 6.63
CA LEU A 27 1.24 2.26 5.92
C LEU A 27 1.56 3.13 4.71
N SER A 28 0.55 3.50 3.90
CA SER A 28 0.72 4.41 2.76
C SER A 28 1.30 5.76 3.21
N GLU A 29 0.83 6.30 4.34
CA GLU A 29 1.36 7.54 4.90
C GLU A 29 2.81 7.39 5.37
N ARG A 30 3.17 6.29 6.04
CA ARG A 30 4.55 6.04 6.47
C ARG A 30 5.51 5.93 5.28
N LEU A 31 5.10 5.24 4.22
CA LEU A 31 5.86 5.15 2.98
C LEU A 31 6.02 6.52 2.31
N ARG A 32 5.00 7.37 2.36
CA ARG A 32 5.04 8.74 1.82
C ARG A 32 6.09 9.62 2.49
N LEU A 33 6.27 9.47 3.80
CA LEU A 33 7.33 10.18 4.55
C LEU A 33 8.74 9.76 4.13
N ARG A 34 8.87 8.60 3.47
CA ARG A 34 10.12 8.09 2.90
C ARG A 34 10.25 8.38 1.40
N GLY A 35 9.34 9.18 0.84
CA GLY A 35 9.33 9.55 -0.58
C GLY A 35 8.55 8.58 -1.49
N TRP A 36 8.01 7.49 -0.96
CA TRP A 36 7.25 6.52 -1.75
C TRP A 36 5.78 6.88 -1.85
N GLN A 37 5.26 6.96 -3.07
CA GLN A 37 3.84 7.20 -3.30
C GLN A 37 3.12 5.89 -3.66
N VAL A 38 2.84 5.08 -2.63
CA VAL A 38 2.13 3.81 -2.76
C VAL A 38 0.66 3.99 -2.35
N PRO A 39 -0.29 4.03 -3.30
CA PRO A 39 -1.68 4.36 -2.99
C PRO A 39 -2.40 3.22 -2.26
N ALA A 40 -3.11 3.60 -1.19
CA ALA A 40 -4.18 2.81 -0.59
C ALA A 40 -5.54 3.45 -0.88
N PHE A 41 -6.56 2.66 -1.16
CA PHE A 41 -7.93 3.11 -1.47
C PHE A 41 -8.97 2.01 -1.33
N THR A 42 -10.25 2.38 -1.18
CA THR A 42 -11.37 1.44 -1.26
C THR A 42 -11.75 1.10 -2.70
N LEU A 43 -12.16 -0.15 -2.93
CA LEU A 43 -12.75 -0.59 -4.19
C LEU A 43 -14.14 0.04 -4.40
N GLY A 44 -14.68 -0.09 -5.61
CA GLY A 44 -16.02 0.42 -5.97
C GLY A 44 -17.08 -0.69 -5.96
N GLY A 45 -18.33 -0.30 -6.20
CA GLY A 45 -19.46 -1.24 -6.32
C GLY A 45 -19.85 -1.86 -4.98
N GLU A 46 -19.99 -3.19 -4.96
CA GLU A 46 -20.36 -3.96 -3.77
C GLU A 46 -19.16 -4.20 -2.82
N ALA A 47 -17.96 -3.75 -3.18
CA ALA A 47 -16.71 -3.99 -2.44
C ALA A 47 -16.13 -2.71 -1.80
N THR A 48 -16.97 -1.73 -1.46
CA THR A 48 -16.54 -0.42 -0.92
C THR A 48 -15.94 -0.49 0.48
N ASP A 49 -16.13 -1.60 1.18
CA ASP A 49 -15.52 -1.95 2.46
C ASP A 49 -14.09 -2.48 2.31
N ILE A 50 -13.69 -2.92 1.11
CA ILE A 50 -12.36 -3.48 0.86
C ILE A 50 -11.36 -2.37 0.55
N VAL A 51 -10.45 -2.14 1.49
CA VAL A 51 -9.26 -1.30 1.29
C VAL A 51 -8.15 -2.14 0.65
N VAL A 52 -7.60 -1.64 -0.45
CA VAL A 52 -6.46 -2.23 -1.16
C VAL A 52 -5.28 -1.27 -1.21
N MET A 53 -4.08 -1.82 -1.33
CA MET A 53 -2.86 -1.09 -1.67
C MET A 53 -2.34 -1.60 -3.02
N ARG A 54 -1.92 -0.67 -3.89
CA ARG A 54 -1.46 -1.01 -5.25
C ARG A 54 -0.09 -0.41 -5.56
N ILE A 55 0.88 -1.27 -5.90
CA ILE A 55 2.20 -0.87 -6.41
C ILE A 55 2.23 -1.11 -7.92
N MET A 56 2.57 -0.08 -8.69
CA MET A 56 2.69 -0.16 -10.15
C MET A 56 4.16 -0.20 -10.56
N CYS A 57 4.60 -1.29 -11.19
CA CYS A 57 5.96 -1.41 -11.70
C CYS A 57 6.01 -0.84 -13.12
N ARG A 58 6.52 0.39 -13.25
CA ARG A 58 6.70 1.08 -14.54
C ARG A 58 8.15 0.97 -15.00
N ARG A 59 8.41 1.31 -16.26
CA ARG A 59 9.78 1.40 -16.78
C ARG A 59 10.63 2.33 -15.89
N GLY A 60 11.81 1.87 -15.48
CA GLY A 60 12.69 2.58 -14.53
C GLY A 60 12.48 2.20 -13.07
N PHE A 61 11.48 1.37 -12.74
CA PHE A 61 11.41 0.69 -11.45
C PHE A 61 12.17 -0.63 -11.54
N GLU A 62 13.49 -0.53 -11.38
CA GLU A 62 14.42 -1.66 -11.46
C GLU A 62 14.50 -2.39 -10.11
N MET A 63 15.26 -3.49 -10.06
CA MET A 63 15.30 -4.38 -8.89
C MET A 63 15.86 -3.72 -7.63
N ASP A 64 16.83 -2.81 -7.78
CA ASP A 64 17.40 -2.01 -6.69
C ASP A 64 16.35 -1.09 -6.04
N PHE A 65 15.49 -0.46 -6.84
CA PHE A 65 14.36 0.32 -6.33
C PHE A 65 13.34 -0.56 -5.60
N ALA A 66 13.13 -1.80 -6.07
CA ALA A 66 12.26 -2.75 -5.38
C ALA A 66 12.84 -3.18 -4.03
N GLU A 67 14.15 -3.41 -3.94
CA GLU A 67 14.85 -3.71 -2.68
C GLU A 67 14.75 -2.54 -1.71
N LEU A 68 15.02 -1.31 -2.17
CA LEU A 68 14.89 -0.10 -1.35
C LEU A 68 13.46 0.10 -0.85
N LEU A 69 12.46 -0.12 -1.70
CA LEU A 69 11.05 -0.09 -1.31
C LEU A 69 10.77 -1.09 -0.18
N LEU A 70 11.30 -2.31 -0.27
CA LEU A 70 11.09 -3.35 0.75
C LEU A 70 11.77 -3.02 2.09
N GLU A 71 12.95 -2.41 2.06
CA GLU A 71 13.61 -1.91 3.28
C GLU A 71 12.76 -0.84 3.97
N ASP A 72 12.31 0.15 3.21
CA ASP A 72 11.45 1.22 3.70
C ASP A 72 10.08 0.71 4.18
N TYR A 73 9.55 -0.33 3.52
CA TYR A 73 8.33 -1.03 3.92
C TYR A 73 8.52 -1.70 5.29
N LYS A 74 9.58 -2.48 5.48
CA LYS A 74 9.88 -3.12 6.77
C LYS A 74 10.08 -2.09 7.89
N ALA A 75 10.79 -1.01 7.60
CA ALA A 75 11.00 0.07 8.58
C ALA A 75 9.69 0.79 8.93
N SER A 76 8.78 0.94 7.97
CA SER A 76 7.45 1.52 8.18
C SER A 76 6.57 0.62 9.05
N LEU A 77 6.57 -0.70 8.79
CA LEU A 77 5.87 -1.67 9.63
C LEU A 77 6.39 -1.68 11.07
N LYS A 78 7.72 -1.70 11.24
CA LYS A 78 8.33 -1.61 12.58
C LYS A 78 7.88 -0.34 13.31
N TYR A 79 7.90 0.80 12.62
CA TYR A 79 7.48 2.05 13.24
C TYR A 79 6.02 2.03 13.69
N LEU A 80 5.10 1.48 12.89
CA LEU A 80 3.69 1.33 13.25
C LEU A 80 3.52 0.38 14.44
N SER A 81 4.26 -0.73 14.46
CA SER A 81 4.29 -1.65 15.59
C SER A 81 4.77 -0.98 16.89
N ASP A 82 5.77 -0.11 16.80
CA ASP A 82 6.32 0.60 17.97
C ASP A 82 5.40 1.77 18.41
N HIS A 83 4.49 2.23 17.56
CA HIS A 83 3.56 3.34 17.82
C HIS A 83 2.10 2.98 17.52
N PRO A 84 1.47 2.07 18.31
CA PRO A 84 0.11 1.58 18.05
C PRO A 84 -0.97 2.68 18.00
N LYS A 85 -0.72 3.82 18.66
CA LYS A 85 -1.62 4.98 18.65
C LYS A 85 -1.87 5.56 17.26
N LEU A 86 -1.04 5.21 16.27
CA LEU A 86 -1.17 5.68 14.89
C LEU A 86 -2.19 4.89 14.07
N GLN A 87 -2.65 3.75 14.56
CA GLN A 87 -3.62 2.91 13.86
C GLN A 87 -4.92 3.68 13.57
N GLY A 88 -5.33 3.70 12.31
CA GLY A 88 -6.62 4.25 11.87
C GLY A 88 -6.70 5.78 11.85
N ILE A 89 -5.59 6.49 12.09
CA ILE A 89 -5.53 7.95 11.95
C ILE A 89 -5.63 8.34 10.48
N ALA A 90 -4.94 7.62 9.59
CA ALA A 90 -5.00 7.89 8.17
C ALA A 90 -6.28 7.29 7.57
N GLN A 91 -7.12 8.14 6.99
CA GLN A 91 -8.44 7.75 6.45
C GLN A 91 -8.65 8.21 5.00
N GLN A 92 -7.67 8.89 4.40
CA GLN A 92 -7.85 9.55 3.11
C GLN A 92 -7.39 8.69 1.93
N ASN A 93 -8.29 8.48 0.96
CA ASN A 93 -7.99 7.83 -0.31
C ASN A 93 -6.84 8.54 -1.04
N SER A 94 -5.82 7.78 -1.45
CA SER A 94 -4.81 8.28 -2.39
C SER A 94 -5.36 8.28 -3.83
N PHE A 95 -4.84 9.16 -4.68
CA PHE A 95 -5.26 9.25 -6.09
C PHE A 95 -5.14 7.88 -6.77
N LYS A 96 -6.26 7.36 -7.28
CA LYS A 96 -6.31 6.15 -8.12
C LYS A 96 -6.57 6.59 -9.57
N HIS A 97 -5.86 6.00 -10.53
CA HIS A 97 -5.95 6.33 -11.97
C HIS A 97 -7.26 5.85 -12.64
N THR A 98 -8.38 5.89 -11.92
CA THR A 98 -9.74 5.61 -12.38
C THR A 98 -10.67 6.62 -11.76
#